data_AF-A0A961S4R8-F1
#
_entry.id   AF-A0A961S4R8-F1
#
_cell.length_a   1.000
_cell.length_b   1.000
_cell.length_c   1.000
_cell.angle_alpha   90.00
_cell.angle_beta   90.00
_cell.angle_gamma   90.00
#
_symmetry.space_group_name_H-M   'P 1'
#
loop_
_entity.id
_entity.type
_entity.pdbx_description
1 polymer ?
#
loop_
_entity_poly.entity_id
_entity_poly.type
_entity_poly.pdbx_seq_one_letter_code
_entity_poly.pdbx_strand_id
1 'polypeptide(L)'
;HDGIICTGETYKAAVKLTFAKGAALDDPSNLFNSSLEGNVRRALDIREGDQLDEEAFKSLIREAALLNTSSKMKRRKSTKP
;
A
#
# COMPACT_ATOMS: atom_id res chain seq x y z
N HIS A 1 -15.04 8.48 -0.26
CA HIS A 1 -13.87 7.57 -0.30
C HIS A 1 -12.61 8.39 -0.58
N ASP A 2 -11.51 8.13 0.15
CA ASP A 2 -10.38 9.07 0.35
C ASP A 2 -9.15 8.85 -0.54
N GLY A 3 -9.27 8.02 -1.58
CA GLY A 3 -8.21 7.75 -2.56
C GLY A 3 -8.00 6.26 -2.79
N ILE A 4 -7.12 5.92 -3.74
CA ILE A 4 -6.73 4.54 -4.04
C ILE A 4 -5.81 4.01 -2.94
N ILE A 5 -6.11 2.83 -2.41
CA ILE A 5 -5.27 2.10 -1.45
C ILE A 5 -4.20 1.33 -2.22
N CYS A 6 -4.64 0.35 -3.01
CA CYS A 6 -3.80 -0.45 -3.89
C CYS A 6 -4.54 -0.80 -5.19
N THR A 7 -3.78 -1.17 -6.22
CA THR A 7 -4.28 -1.91 -7.39
C THR A 7 -3.93 -3.39 -7.24
N GLY A 8 -4.80 -4.26 -7.75
CA GLY A 8 -4.56 -5.70 -7.81
C GLY A 8 -4.47 -6.15 -9.26
N GLU A 9 -3.36 -6.78 -9.61
CA GLU A 9 -3.03 -7.22 -10.97
C GLU A 9 -2.71 -8.71 -10.91
N THR A 10 -3.37 -9.52 -11.75
CA THR A 10 -3.09 -10.96 -11.81
C THR A 10 -2.13 -11.25 -12.95
N TYR A 11 -1.03 -11.94 -12.63
CA TYR A 11 -0.04 -12.44 -13.58
C TYR A 11 -0.02 -13.96 -13.55
N LYS A 12 0.59 -14.58 -14.57
CA LYS A 12 0.71 -16.03 -14.66
C LYS A 12 1.32 -16.69 -13.41
N ALA A 13 2.25 -16.01 -12.74
CA ALA A 13 3.01 -16.56 -11.62
C ALA A 13 2.69 -15.93 -10.25
N ALA A 14 1.93 -14.83 -10.22
CA ALA A 14 1.70 -14.08 -8.99
C ALA A 14 0.48 -13.16 -9.11
N VAL A 15 -0.13 -12.85 -7.96
CA VAL A 15 -1.01 -11.70 -7.80
C VAL A 15 -0.19 -10.55 -7.25
N LYS A 16 -0.12 -9.44 -7.99
CA LYS A 16 0.60 -8.25 -7.60
C LYS A 16 -0.34 -7.23 -7.00
N LEU A 17 0.00 -6.75 -5.81
CA LEU A 17 -0.67 -5.66 -5.12
C LEU A 17 0.24 -4.44 -5.09
N THR A 18 -0.10 -3.40 -5.84
CA THR A 18 0.68 -2.16 -5.89
C THR A 18 0.02 -1.08 -5.04
N PHE A 19 0.71 -0.59 -4.01
CA PHE A 19 0.19 0.45 -3.13
C PHE A 19 0.55 1.85 -3.66
N ALA A 20 -0.47 2.69 -3.85
CA ALA A 20 -0.31 3.99 -4.52
C ALA A 20 0.63 4.96 -3.78
N LYS A 21 0.75 4.80 -2.46
CA LYS A 21 1.66 5.55 -1.58
C LYS A 21 2.53 4.60 -0.75
N GLY A 22 2.87 3.43 -1.30
CA GLY A 22 3.57 2.37 -0.57
C GLY A 22 4.89 2.80 0.08
N ALA A 23 5.60 3.77 -0.49
CA ALA A 23 6.86 4.29 0.09
C ALA A 23 6.66 5.05 1.42
N ALA A 24 5.44 5.49 1.71
CA ALA A 24 5.10 6.21 2.93
C ALA A 24 4.37 5.34 3.98
N LEU A 25 4.19 4.04 3.71
CA LEU A 25 3.65 3.08 4.67
C LEU A 25 4.79 2.46 5.46
N ASP A 26 4.57 2.22 6.75
CA ASP A 26 5.46 1.36 7.52
C ASP A 26 5.27 -0.09 7.07
N ASP A 27 6.34 -0.89 7.13
CA ASP A 27 6.29 -2.30 6.72
C ASP A 27 7.19 -3.15 7.62
N PRO A 28 6.82 -3.29 8.91
CA PRO A 28 7.67 -3.93 9.91
C PRO A 28 7.84 -5.43 9.63
N SER A 29 6.84 -6.04 8.99
CA SER A 29 6.86 -7.45 8.58
C SER A 29 7.53 -7.67 7.22
N ASN A 30 8.06 -6.62 6.58
CA ASN A 30 8.71 -6.69 5.26
C ASN A 30 7.86 -7.40 4.19
N LEU A 31 6.56 -7.09 4.15
CA LEU A 31 5.64 -7.64 3.15
C LEU A 31 5.97 -7.15 1.74
N PHE A 32 6.47 -5.93 1.58
CA PHE A 32 6.85 -5.45 0.26
C PHE A 32 8.08 -6.19 -0.25
N ASN A 33 7.92 -6.84 -1.41
CA ASN A 33 8.98 -7.61 -2.05
C ASN A 33 9.28 -7.14 -3.49
N SER A 34 8.56 -6.11 -3.97
CA SER A 34 8.60 -5.66 -5.36
C SER A 34 8.46 -4.13 -5.45
N SER A 35 9.03 -3.53 -6.50
CA SER A 35 9.10 -2.06 -6.67
C SER A 35 9.66 -1.32 -5.44
N LEU A 36 10.70 -1.87 -4.81
CA LEU A 36 11.26 -1.34 -3.55
C LEU A 36 12.04 -0.03 -3.73
N GLU A 37 12.64 0.19 -4.90
CA GLU A 37 13.36 1.42 -5.22
C GLU A 37 12.43 2.60 -5.59
N GLY A 38 11.12 2.37 -5.59
CA GLY A 38 10.14 3.40 -5.92
C GLY A 38 10.00 4.45 -4.81
N ASN A 39 10.14 5.73 -5.15
CA ASN A 39 9.96 6.85 -4.21
C ASN A 39 8.50 7.13 -3.80
N VAL A 40 7.54 6.45 -4.43
CA VAL A 40 6.10 6.71 -4.22
C VAL A 40 5.34 5.42 -3.96
N ARG A 41 5.56 4.39 -4.78
CA ARG A 41 4.82 3.14 -4.76
C ARG A 41 5.73 2.00 -4.31
N ARG A 42 5.16 1.04 -3.58
CA ARG A 42 5.75 -0.28 -3.31
C ARG A 42 4.73 -1.36 -3.66
N ALA A 43 5.21 -2.55 -3.97
CA ALA A 43 4.35 -3.65 -4.37
C ALA A 43 4.66 -4.96 -3.62
N LEU A 44 3.62 -5.76 -3.46
CA LEU A 44 3.66 -7.10 -2.89
C LEU A 44 3.23 -8.07 -3.99
N ASP A 45 4.14 -8.93 -4.43
CA ASP A 45 3.86 -10.03 -5.34
C ASP A 45 3.59 -11.29 -4.51
N ILE A 46 2.34 -11.77 -4.50
CA ILE A 46 1.90 -12.99 -3.82
C ILE A 46 1.95 -14.14 -4.82
N ARG A 47 2.77 -15.14 -4.57
CA ARG A 47 2.93 -16.32 -5.44
C ARG A 47 2.07 -17.48 -4.94
N GLU A 48 1.82 -18.43 -5.82
CA GLU A 48 1.18 -19.68 -5.41
C GLU A 48 2.04 -20.40 -4.36
N GLY A 49 1.41 -20.82 -3.26
CA GLY A 49 2.09 -21.47 -2.14
C GLY A 49 2.79 -20.54 -1.15
N ASP A 50 2.74 -19.22 -1.36
CA ASP A 50 3.31 -18.24 -0.43
C ASP A 50 2.49 -18.16 0.86
N GLN A 51 3.17 -18.06 2.02
CA GLN A 51 2.51 -17.84 3.30
C GLN A 51 2.43 -16.34 3.58
N LEU A 52 1.25 -15.77 3.36
CA LEU A 52 0.98 -14.38 3.67
C LEU A 52 0.57 -14.22 5.14
N ASP A 53 1.28 -13.37 5.87
CA ASP A 53 0.86 -12.94 7.21
C ASP A 53 -0.41 -12.09 7.10
N GLU A 54 -1.55 -12.67 7.47
CA GLU A 54 -2.86 -12.03 7.37
C GLU A 54 -3.00 -10.79 8.23
N GLU A 55 -2.40 -10.78 9.43
CA GLU A 55 -2.53 -9.67 10.37
C GLU A 55 -1.71 -8.49 9.89
N ALA A 56 -0.47 -8.75 9.46
CA ALA A 56 0.39 -7.75 8.85
C ALA A 56 -0.24 -7.19 7.57
N PHE A 57 -0.82 -8.03 6.71
CA PHE A 57 -1.47 -7.59 5.48
C PHE A 57 -2.71 -6.71 5.77
N LYS A 58 -3.56 -7.11 6.71
CA LYS A 58 -4.71 -6.30 7.15
C LYS A 58 -4.26 -4.96 7.74
N SER A 59 -3.17 -4.95 8.52
CA SER A 59 -2.59 -3.73 9.07
C SER A 59 -2.12 -2.79 7.96
N LEU A 60 -1.38 -3.30 6.98
CA LEU A 60 -0.88 -2.54 5.84
C LEU A 60 -2.01 -1.87 5.04
N ILE A 61 -3.13 -2.58 4.81
CA ILE A 61 -4.31 -2.02 4.15
C ILE A 61 -4.94 -0.88 4.97
N ARG A 62 -5.04 -1.05 6.29
CA ARG A 62 -5.58 -0.02 7.19
C ARG A 62 -4.69 1.22 7.22
N GLU A 63 -3.37 1.05 7.30
CA GLU A 63 -2.42 2.17 7.24
C GLU A 63 -2.52 2.94 5.93
N ALA A 64 -2.62 2.24 4.80
CA ALA A 64 -2.83 2.87 3.50
C ALA A 64 -4.14 3.67 3.43
N ALA A 65 -5.22 3.17 4.03
CA ALA A 65 -6.48 3.90 4.14
C ALA A 65 -6.33 5.15 5.03
N LEU A 66 -5.67 5.04 6.18
CA LEU A 66 -5.41 6.15 7.11
C LEU A 66 -4.50 7.22 6.51
N LEU A 67 -3.50 6.83 5.72
CA LEU A 67 -2.63 7.75 5.02
C LEU A 67 -3.42 8.61 4.01
N ASN A 68 -4.41 8.01 3.35
CA ASN A 68 -5.29 8.70 2.42
C ASN A 68 -6.18 9.75 3.11
N THR A 69 -6.76 9.42 4.27
CA THR A 69 -7.58 10.37 5.05
C THR A 69 -6.72 11.51 5.64
N SER A 70 -5.54 11.19 6.16
CA SER A 70 -4.61 12.17 6.75
C SER A 70 -4.02 13.14 5.72
N SER A 71 -3.68 12.63 4.53
CA SER A 71 -3.20 13.46 3.41
C SER A 71 -4.25 14.49 3.00
N LYS A 72 -5.52 14.10 2.99
CA LYS A 72 -6.63 14.99 2.66
C LYS A 72 -6.85 16.05 3.72
N MET A 73 -6.69 15.71 5.00
CA MET A 73 -6.75 16.68 6.09
C MET A 73 -5.65 17.74 5.96
N LYS A 74 -4.39 17.34 5.67
CA LYS A 74 -3.30 18.29 5.39
C LYS A 74 -3.63 19.19 4.20
N ARG A 75 -4.15 18.62 3.11
CA ARG A 75 -4.53 19.37 1.89
C ARG A 75 -5.72 20.32 2.10
N ARG A 76 -6.62 20.02 3.03
CA ARG A 76 -7.72 20.91 3.48
C ARG A 76 -7.22 22.04 4.39
N LYS A 77 -6.18 21.82 5.18
CA LYS A 77 -5.56 22.88 6.01
C LYS A 77 -4.78 23.88 5.18
N SER A 78 -4.17 23.45 4.07
CA SER A 78 -3.46 24.33 3.12
C SER A 78 -4.38 25.09 2.16
N THR A 79 -5.70 24.93 2.24
CA THR A 79 -6.69 25.57 1.36
C THR A 79 -7.73 26.42 2.09
N LYS A 80 -7.48 26.80 3.36
CA LYS A 80 -8.21 27.91 3.98
C LYS A 80 -7.50 29.24 3.67
N PRO A 81 -8.27 30.32 3.41
CA PRO A 81 -7.83 31.51 2.66
C PRO A 81 -6.65 32.25 3.30
#